data_AF-A0A0J8FRW1-F1
#
_entry.id   AF-A0A0J8FRW1-F1
#
_cell.length_a   1.000
_cell.length_b   1.000
_cell.length_c   1.000
_cell.angle_alpha   90.00
_cell.angle_beta   90.00
_cell.angle_gamma   90.00
#
_symmetry.space_group_name_H-M   'P 1'
#
loop_
_entity.id
_entity.type
_entity.pdbx_description
1 polymer ?
#
loop_
_entity_poly.entity_id
_entity_poly.type
_entity_poly.pdbx_seq_one_letter_code
_entity_poly.pdbx_strand_id
1 'polypeptide(L)'
;MANSVSAGWHGHDYQARFFWIHASALRDPDQSHVIEVSYEADGPKAFDDVIIRYDPPRVSSGPTRISVDYHQIKFHVTGAGRFGYSDLIDPTFIGAESVSLLERLKQAKENAPDRSAFHLVTIDSVKDDDPLSEIISAVDHSLRLDKLWEGKTDRSRMGKVRKLWREHLKLSSDDELKKILMGLHIATAQRSLEQLRQEVNLRFRVVGLIGCYDTSEFRFDAAARALKSKGLYQFTREQFDTLCKVEGWLRADPPEDFLNVALRSFTDGPTDRIDALPENTLSLLQHFDGRHLKPGADWTSAVQPLVESFFARVKQSERRIRLFLDVHTSIAFLAGRCLGLKSGLNVELVQKGRSGTTVWRADDGKDKGTANVTVEQLHDGPDIALVLSFSRDAMDDVRDYVITKQTSIGRILNITPPGGAGQGSVAGGAHAARLADDVANAVAKARIPFGANVHVFSAAPNAVNFFVGQHAESMGFCIFYEFDFNRRIDGSYHPTFKV
;
A
#
# COMPACT_ATOMS: atom_id res chain seq x y z
N MET A 1 -0.89 43.66 15.84
CA MET A 1 0.20 43.47 14.86
C MET A 1 0.77 42.05 14.85
N ALA A 2 1.01 41.39 16.00
CA ALA A 2 1.48 39.99 15.99
C ALA A 2 0.46 38.98 15.39
N ASN A 3 -0.82 39.09 15.75
CA ASN A 3 -1.88 38.18 15.26
C ASN A 3 -2.19 38.33 13.76
N SER A 4 -1.90 39.49 13.15
CA SER A 4 -2.12 39.70 11.71
C SER A 4 -1.02 39.04 10.87
N VAL A 5 0.20 38.93 11.41
CA VAL A 5 1.31 38.22 10.73
C VAL A 5 1.06 36.71 10.73
N SER A 6 0.63 36.14 11.85
CA SER A 6 0.30 34.70 11.93
C SER A 6 -0.89 34.31 11.06
N ALA A 7 -1.91 35.18 10.94
CA ALA A 7 -3.06 34.95 10.05
C ALA A 7 -2.66 34.90 8.58
N GLY A 8 -1.73 35.77 8.15
CA GLY A 8 -1.19 35.74 6.79
C GLY A 8 -0.43 34.45 6.49
N TRP A 9 0.39 33.97 7.44
CA TRP A 9 1.12 32.70 7.29
C TRP A 9 0.19 31.51 7.11
N HIS A 10 -0.87 31.42 7.94
CA HIS A 10 -1.85 30.35 7.81
C HIS A 10 -2.62 30.38 6.48
N GLY A 11 -2.85 31.56 5.91
CA GLY A 11 -3.41 31.70 4.56
C GLY A 11 -2.52 31.05 3.51
N HIS A 12 -1.22 31.39 3.51
CA HIS A 12 -0.26 30.79 2.58
C HIS A 12 -0.08 29.28 2.82
N ASP A 13 -0.03 28.82 4.08
CA ASP A 13 0.04 27.38 4.39
C ASP A 13 -1.16 26.63 3.81
N TYR A 14 -2.36 27.22 3.88
CA TYR A 14 -3.57 26.61 3.34
C TYR A 14 -3.50 26.46 1.81
N GLN A 15 -3.06 27.52 1.12
CA GLN A 15 -2.86 27.50 -0.33
C GLN A 15 -1.76 26.50 -0.74
N ALA A 16 -0.63 26.47 -0.04
CA ALA A 16 0.47 25.56 -0.28
C ALA A 16 0.05 24.09 -0.13
N ARG A 17 -0.72 23.75 0.91
CA ARG A 17 -1.23 22.38 1.11
C ARG A 17 -2.23 21.99 0.03
N PHE A 18 -3.10 22.91 -0.40
CA PHE A 18 -4.00 22.67 -1.53
C PHE A 18 -3.19 22.42 -2.82
N PHE A 19 -2.15 23.21 -3.07
CA PHE A 19 -1.23 22.98 -4.18
C PHE A 19 -0.59 21.59 -4.11
N TRP A 20 -0.04 21.16 -2.97
CA TRP A 20 0.59 19.85 -2.84
C TRP A 20 -0.37 18.68 -3.06
N ILE A 21 -1.63 18.80 -2.63
CA ILE A 21 -2.70 17.81 -2.88
C ILE A 21 -2.90 17.57 -4.38
N HIS A 22 -2.81 18.62 -5.19
CA HIS A 22 -2.95 18.53 -6.63
C HIS A 22 -1.63 18.15 -7.31
N ALA A 23 -0.50 18.69 -6.85
CA ALA A 23 0.82 18.37 -7.39
C ALA A 23 1.17 16.88 -7.25
N SER A 24 0.67 16.19 -6.20
CA SER A 24 0.86 14.74 -6.07
C SER A 24 0.32 13.95 -7.27
N ALA A 25 -0.74 14.44 -7.92
CA ALA A 25 -1.32 13.78 -9.10
C ALA A 25 -0.35 13.72 -10.29
N LEU A 26 0.66 14.60 -10.34
CA LEU A 26 1.72 14.58 -11.35
C LEU A 26 2.63 13.35 -11.25
N ARG A 27 2.64 12.63 -10.11
CA ARG A 27 3.31 11.32 -9.94
C ARG A 27 2.35 10.14 -9.93
N ASP A 28 1.05 10.37 -9.88
CA ASP A 28 0.04 9.32 -9.80
C ASP A 28 -0.23 8.74 -11.20
N PRO A 29 0.09 7.45 -11.47
CA PRO A 29 -0.12 6.85 -12.78
C PRO A 29 -1.61 6.78 -13.18
N ASP A 30 -2.52 6.68 -12.20
CA ASP A 30 -3.97 6.63 -12.46
C ASP A 30 -4.55 8.01 -12.79
N GLN A 31 -3.81 9.09 -12.49
CA GLN A 31 -4.14 10.46 -12.84
C GLN A 31 -3.22 11.01 -13.92
N SER A 32 -2.88 10.18 -14.92
CA SER A 32 -2.04 10.54 -16.08
C SER A 32 -2.53 11.77 -16.84
N HIS A 33 -3.83 12.04 -16.82
CA HIS A 33 -4.45 13.20 -17.45
C HIS A 33 -4.10 14.54 -16.77
N VAL A 34 -3.53 14.56 -15.57
CA VAL A 34 -3.00 15.78 -14.94
C VAL A 34 -1.60 16.04 -15.50
N ILE A 35 -1.45 17.13 -16.28
CA ILE A 35 -0.20 17.42 -16.98
C ILE A 35 0.62 18.52 -16.33
N GLU A 36 -0.04 19.43 -15.60
CA GLU A 36 0.60 20.58 -14.96
C GLU A 36 -0.18 21.04 -13.74
N VAL A 37 0.55 21.41 -12.68
CA VAL A 37 0.01 22.08 -11.50
C VAL A 37 0.87 23.30 -11.16
N SER A 38 0.23 24.43 -10.89
CA SER A 38 0.92 25.69 -10.58
C SER A 38 0.42 26.32 -9.28
N TYR A 39 1.29 27.08 -8.60
CA TYR A 39 1.07 27.77 -7.33
C TYR A 39 1.32 29.29 -7.46
N GLU A 40 0.32 30.11 -7.14
CA GLU A 40 0.38 31.58 -7.27
C GLU A 40 0.92 32.04 -8.65
N ALA A 41 0.49 31.41 -9.74
CA ALA A 41 1.11 31.58 -11.06
C ALA A 41 0.54 32.78 -11.85
N ASP A 42 1.10 33.05 -13.04
CA ASP A 42 0.59 34.08 -13.95
C ASP A 42 -0.72 33.63 -14.64
N GLY A 43 -1.77 33.44 -13.84
CA GLY A 43 -3.12 33.15 -14.26
C GLY A 43 -4.02 34.39 -14.28
N PRO A 44 -5.32 34.21 -14.58
CA PRO A 44 -6.29 35.25 -14.37
C PRO A 44 -6.31 35.70 -12.90
N LYS A 45 -6.17 37.02 -12.66
CA LYS A 45 -6.10 37.59 -11.31
C LYS A 45 -7.28 37.14 -10.43
N ALA A 46 -7.00 36.78 -9.18
CA ALA A 46 -7.88 36.12 -8.20
C ALA A 46 -8.54 34.83 -8.69
N PHE A 47 -7.81 34.05 -9.49
CA PHE A 47 -8.09 32.65 -9.80
C PHE A 47 -6.75 31.95 -10.11
N ASP A 48 -5.70 32.39 -9.44
CA ASP A 48 -4.31 32.12 -9.74
C ASP A 48 -3.55 31.49 -8.57
N ASP A 49 -4.21 31.29 -7.42
CA ASP A 49 -3.61 30.67 -6.24
C ASP A 49 -3.17 29.23 -6.55
N VAL A 50 -4.03 28.44 -7.20
CA VAL A 50 -3.67 27.12 -7.74
C VAL A 50 -4.34 26.85 -9.08
N ILE A 51 -3.55 26.42 -10.06
CA ILE A 51 -4.04 26.09 -11.42
C ILE A 51 -3.69 24.64 -11.73
N ILE A 52 -4.66 23.87 -12.21
CA ILE A 52 -4.44 22.49 -12.67
C ILE A 52 -4.84 22.38 -14.13
N ARG A 53 -3.95 21.87 -14.97
CA ARG A 53 -4.22 21.60 -16.40
C ARG A 53 -4.32 20.11 -16.67
N TYR A 54 -5.24 19.78 -17.57
CA TYR A 54 -5.58 18.40 -17.92
C TYR A 54 -5.44 18.14 -19.41
N ASP A 55 -4.82 17.02 -19.76
CA ASP A 55 -4.82 16.45 -21.11
C ASP A 55 -4.80 14.91 -21.04
N PRO A 56 -5.88 14.20 -21.44
CA PRO A 56 -7.13 14.77 -21.95
C PRO A 56 -7.93 15.51 -20.85
N PRO A 57 -8.86 16.42 -21.23
CA PRO A 57 -9.73 17.11 -20.29
C PRO A 57 -10.48 16.17 -19.34
N ARG A 58 -10.48 16.48 -18.03
CA ARG A 58 -11.08 15.63 -17.00
C ARG A 58 -12.60 15.57 -17.08
N VAL A 59 -13.16 14.51 -16.53
CA VAL A 59 -14.60 14.33 -16.33
C VAL A 59 -15.11 15.37 -15.31
N SER A 60 -16.32 15.89 -15.55
CA SER A 60 -17.09 16.69 -14.58
C SER A 60 -18.46 16.06 -14.39
N SER A 61 -19.24 16.56 -13.41
CA SER A 61 -20.62 16.13 -13.18
C SER A 61 -21.56 16.48 -14.36
N GLY A 62 -21.16 17.45 -15.19
CA GLY A 62 -21.92 17.95 -16.33
C GLY A 62 -21.46 17.37 -17.68
N PRO A 63 -22.10 17.81 -18.78
CA PRO A 63 -21.77 17.33 -20.13
C PRO A 63 -20.41 17.82 -20.63
N THR A 64 -19.85 18.87 -20.01
CA THR A 64 -18.61 19.51 -20.44
C THR A 64 -17.42 18.91 -19.71
N ARG A 65 -16.43 18.42 -20.46
CA ARG A 65 -15.11 18.04 -19.91
C ARG A 65 -14.30 19.28 -19.59
N ILE A 66 -13.50 19.27 -18.53
CA ILE A 66 -12.74 20.44 -18.05
C ILE A 66 -11.26 20.31 -18.43
N SER A 67 -10.73 21.30 -19.12
CA SER A 67 -9.32 21.35 -19.54
C SER A 67 -8.41 22.01 -18.50
N VAL A 68 -8.96 22.95 -17.73
CA VAL A 68 -8.23 23.71 -16.72
C VAL A 68 -9.14 24.05 -15.54
N ASP A 69 -8.64 23.83 -14.33
CA ASP A 69 -9.26 24.36 -13.11
C ASP A 69 -8.41 25.49 -12.54
N TYR A 70 -9.03 26.65 -12.34
CA TYR A 70 -8.45 27.84 -11.73
C TYR A 70 -9.03 28.04 -10.33
N HIS A 71 -8.19 28.17 -9.30
CA HIS A 71 -8.62 28.26 -7.92
C HIS A 71 -8.25 29.61 -7.29
N GLN A 72 -9.24 30.24 -6.67
CA GLN A 72 -9.08 31.28 -5.66
C GLN A 72 -9.34 30.67 -4.29
N ILE A 73 -8.35 30.72 -3.42
CA ILE A 73 -8.36 30.05 -2.13
C ILE A 73 -8.32 31.10 -1.03
N LYS A 74 -9.34 31.06 -0.17
CA LYS A 74 -9.52 32.01 0.92
C LYS A 74 -9.55 31.28 2.25
N PHE A 75 -8.70 31.71 3.17
CA PHE A 75 -8.62 31.16 4.52
C PHE A 75 -8.81 32.27 5.56
N HIS A 76 -9.55 31.95 6.62
CA HIS A 76 -9.60 32.75 7.84
C HIS A 76 -9.21 31.88 9.03
N VAL A 77 -8.62 32.46 10.07
CA VAL A 77 -8.20 31.67 11.25
C VAL A 77 -9.43 31.12 12.01
N THR A 78 -10.56 31.81 11.95
CA THR A 78 -11.80 31.43 12.63
C THR A 78 -12.84 30.88 11.64
N GLY A 79 -13.49 29.75 11.97
CA GLY A 79 -14.62 29.20 11.21
C GLY A 79 -15.95 29.98 11.34
N ALA A 80 -15.91 31.15 11.97
CA ALA A 80 -17.08 32.02 12.15
C ALA A 80 -17.43 32.84 10.89
N GLY A 81 -16.58 32.83 9.86
CA GLY A 81 -16.82 33.56 8.63
C GLY A 81 -18.12 33.14 7.96
N ARG A 82 -18.90 34.14 7.56
CA ARG A 82 -20.19 33.98 6.89
C ARG A 82 -20.28 34.93 5.71
N PHE A 83 -20.71 34.43 4.55
CA PHE A 83 -20.87 35.23 3.33
C PHE A 83 -22.14 34.85 2.57
N GLY A 84 -22.58 35.72 1.68
CA GLY A 84 -23.78 35.61 0.87
C GLY A 84 -23.56 36.10 -0.55
N TYR A 85 -24.62 36.07 -1.36
CA TYR A 85 -24.52 36.41 -2.78
C TYR A 85 -24.05 37.86 -3.03
N SER A 86 -24.34 38.78 -2.11
CA SER A 86 -23.90 40.18 -2.19
C SER A 86 -22.43 40.37 -1.90
N ASP A 87 -21.80 39.48 -1.11
CA ASP A 87 -20.37 39.58 -0.81
C ASP A 87 -19.51 39.23 -2.05
N LEU A 88 -20.06 38.50 -3.04
CA LEU A 88 -19.33 38.17 -4.28
C LEU A 88 -19.05 39.39 -5.18
N ILE A 89 -19.77 40.49 -4.97
CA ILE A 89 -19.55 41.77 -5.65
C ILE A 89 -18.80 42.79 -4.79
N ASP A 90 -18.43 42.42 -3.57
CA ASP A 90 -17.61 43.25 -2.69
C ASP A 90 -16.11 42.94 -2.91
N PRO A 91 -15.28 43.89 -3.35
CA PRO A 91 -13.83 43.70 -3.48
C PRO A 91 -13.17 43.18 -2.20
N THR A 92 -13.63 43.65 -1.04
CA THR A 92 -13.01 43.31 0.27
C THR A 92 -13.20 41.83 0.62
N PHE A 93 -14.20 41.17 0.05
CA PHE A 93 -14.46 39.74 0.26
C PHE A 93 -13.25 38.88 -0.14
N ILE A 94 -12.59 39.21 -1.25
CA ILE A 94 -11.36 38.54 -1.72
C ILE A 94 -10.09 39.29 -1.33
N GLY A 95 -10.17 40.25 -0.40
CA GLY A 95 -9.03 41.08 0.00
C GLY A 95 -8.55 42.06 -1.06
N ALA A 96 -9.40 42.41 -2.04
CA ALA A 96 -9.10 43.39 -3.07
C ALA A 96 -9.61 44.78 -2.69
N GLU A 97 -8.98 45.83 -3.22
CA GLU A 97 -9.38 47.22 -2.93
C GLU A 97 -10.53 47.71 -3.82
N SER A 98 -10.57 47.28 -5.09
CA SER A 98 -11.43 47.90 -6.10
C SER A 98 -12.14 46.95 -7.06
N VAL A 99 -11.71 45.68 -7.15
CA VAL A 99 -12.27 44.71 -8.11
C VAL A 99 -12.79 43.49 -7.36
N SER A 100 -14.07 43.21 -7.51
CA SER A 100 -14.78 42.08 -6.89
C SER A 100 -14.46 40.73 -7.52
N LEU A 101 -14.85 39.65 -6.85
CA LEU A 101 -14.71 38.29 -7.38
C LEU A 101 -15.42 38.12 -8.73
N LEU A 102 -16.65 38.61 -8.86
CA LEU A 102 -17.41 38.46 -10.11
C LEU A 102 -16.83 39.29 -11.26
N GLU A 103 -16.27 40.47 -10.98
CA GLU A 103 -15.55 41.24 -12.00
C GLU A 103 -14.29 40.53 -12.44
N ARG A 104 -13.54 39.93 -11.50
CA ARG A 104 -12.37 39.11 -11.82
C ARG A 104 -12.73 37.85 -12.60
N LEU A 105 -13.85 37.19 -12.28
CA LEU A 105 -14.37 36.08 -13.08
C LEU A 105 -14.71 36.51 -14.51
N LYS A 106 -15.36 37.67 -14.68
CA LYS A 106 -15.65 38.23 -16.01
C LYS A 106 -14.37 38.46 -16.80
N GLN A 107 -13.37 39.11 -16.20
CA GLN A 107 -12.06 39.36 -16.81
C GLN A 107 -11.31 38.06 -17.13
N ALA A 108 -11.37 37.07 -16.24
CA ALA A 108 -10.71 35.79 -16.43
C ALA A 108 -11.25 35.04 -17.64
N LYS A 109 -12.57 35.09 -17.85
CA LYS A 109 -13.23 34.46 -18.98
C LYS A 109 -12.93 35.07 -20.34
N GLU A 110 -12.44 36.30 -20.39
CA GLU A 110 -12.04 36.94 -21.66
C GLU A 110 -10.79 36.26 -22.25
N ASN A 111 -9.92 35.70 -21.40
CA ASN A 111 -8.61 35.18 -21.81
C ASN A 111 -8.42 33.69 -21.50
N ALA A 112 -9.31 33.07 -20.71
CA ALA A 112 -9.19 31.68 -20.35
C ALA A 112 -9.51 30.75 -21.54
N PRO A 113 -8.81 29.61 -21.69
CA PRO A 113 -9.15 28.62 -22.70
C PRO A 113 -10.59 28.12 -22.57
N ASP A 114 -11.14 27.64 -23.69
CA ASP A 114 -12.41 26.93 -23.67
C ASP A 114 -12.37 25.76 -22.68
N ARG A 115 -13.52 25.53 -22.03
CA ARG A 115 -13.70 24.48 -21.01
C ARG A 115 -12.88 24.68 -19.72
N SER A 116 -12.61 25.92 -19.37
CA SER A 116 -12.06 26.30 -18.06
C SER A 116 -13.16 26.34 -16.98
N ALA A 117 -12.82 25.88 -15.78
CA ALA A 117 -13.63 26.05 -14.58
C ALA A 117 -12.91 26.93 -13.54
N PHE A 118 -13.68 27.68 -12.79
CA PHE A 118 -13.22 28.67 -11.83
C PHE A 118 -13.79 28.35 -10.45
N HIS A 119 -12.93 28.24 -9.44
CA HIS A 119 -13.29 27.75 -8.12
C HIS A 119 -12.96 28.80 -7.08
N LEU A 120 -13.96 29.20 -6.30
CA LEU A 120 -13.72 29.81 -4.99
C LEU A 120 -13.70 28.69 -3.94
N VAL A 121 -12.57 28.53 -3.26
CA VAL A 121 -12.38 27.58 -2.16
C VAL A 121 -12.26 28.37 -0.87
N THR A 122 -13.18 28.16 0.07
CA THR A 122 -13.16 28.88 1.35
C THR A 122 -13.59 28.01 2.52
N ILE A 123 -13.03 28.31 3.69
CA ILE A 123 -13.50 27.71 4.96
C ILE A 123 -14.78 28.39 5.47
N ASP A 124 -15.12 29.57 4.94
CA ASP A 124 -16.31 30.30 5.36
C ASP A 124 -17.57 29.54 4.93
N SER A 125 -18.64 29.70 5.70
CA SER A 125 -19.94 29.12 5.37
C SER A 125 -20.85 30.17 4.74
N VAL A 126 -21.82 29.72 3.96
CA VAL A 126 -22.89 30.59 3.49
C VAL A 126 -23.72 31.07 4.69
N LYS A 127 -24.16 32.33 4.70
CA LYS A 127 -25.09 32.91 5.68
C LYS A 127 -26.39 32.10 5.70
N ASP A 128 -26.95 31.92 6.90
CA ASP A 128 -28.26 31.28 7.04
C ASP A 128 -29.30 32.05 6.21
N ASP A 129 -30.20 31.31 5.55
CA ASP A 129 -31.25 31.82 4.65
C ASP A 129 -30.78 32.55 3.38
N ASP A 130 -29.47 32.67 3.13
CA ASP A 130 -28.96 33.31 1.92
C ASP A 130 -29.25 32.47 0.66
N PRO A 131 -29.68 33.09 -0.45
CA PRO A 131 -29.94 32.41 -1.72
C PRO A 131 -28.80 31.50 -2.22
N LEU A 132 -27.53 31.79 -1.88
CA LEU A 132 -26.40 30.94 -2.24
C LEU A 132 -26.57 29.49 -1.78
N SER A 133 -27.19 29.26 -0.62
CA SER A 133 -27.39 27.92 -0.05
C SER A 133 -28.22 26.99 -0.95
N GLU A 134 -29.10 27.56 -1.79
CA GLU A 134 -29.97 26.81 -2.70
C GLU A 134 -29.36 26.64 -4.10
N ILE A 135 -28.44 27.51 -4.47
CA ILE A 135 -27.88 27.54 -5.82
C ILE A 135 -26.44 26.99 -5.89
N ILE A 136 -25.80 26.68 -4.77
CA ILE A 136 -24.54 25.92 -4.78
C ILE A 136 -24.85 24.43 -4.80
N SER A 137 -24.35 23.73 -5.83
CA SER A 137 -24.50 22.28 -5.97
C SER A 137 -23.77 21.52 -4.87
N ALA A 138 -24.47 20.60 -4.19
CA ALA A 138 -23.85 19.68 -3.25
C ALA A 138 -23.05 18.55 -3.94
N VAL A 139 -23.19 18.40 -5.26
CA VAL A 139 -22.52 17.33 -6.03
C VAL A 139 -21.07 17.73 -6.35
N ASP A 140 -20.87 18.98 -6.77
CA ASP A 140 -19.60 19.43 -7.34
C ASP A 140 -19.32 20.92 -7.12
N HIS A 141 -20.08 21.57 -6.25
CA HIS A 141 -19.95 22.99 -5.92
C HIS A 141 -20.26 23.97 -7.06
N SER A 142 -20.69 23.51 -8.24
CA SER A 142 -21.09 24.39 -9.33
C SER A 142 -22.31 25.25 -8.96
N LEU A 143 -22.46 26.40 -9.59
CA LEU A 143 -23.72 27.15 -9.51
C LEU A 143 -24.82 26.44 -10.30
N ARG A 144 -25.92 26.13 -9.62
CA ARG A 144 -27.18 25.62 -10.17
C ARG A 144 -27.91 26.70 -10.95
N LEU A 145 -27.48 26.90 -12.20
CA LEU A 145 -28.08 27.89 -13.10
C LEU A 145 -29.56 27.58 -13.41
N ASP A 146 -29.99 26.32 -13.31
CA ASP A 146 -31.40 25.93 -13.37
C ASP A 146 -32.21 26.61 -12.27
N LYS A 147 -31.70 26.58 -11.03
CA LYS A 147 -32.33 27.21 -9.85
C LYS A 147 -32.21 28.72 -9.86
N LEU A 148 -31.04 29.25 -10.20
CA LEU A 148 -30.82 30.69 -10.26
C LEU A 148 -31.70 31.37 -11.33
N TRP A 149 -32.21 30.63 -12.34
CA TRP A 149 -33.14 31.15 -13.34
C TRP A 149 -34.63 30.90 -13.02
N GLU A 150 -34.95 30.40 -11.83
CA GLU A 150 -36.34 30.32 -11.38
C GLU A 150 -36.92 31.74 -11.13
N GLY A 151 -38.12 31.97 -11.67
CA GLY A 151 -38.81 33.27 -11.60
C GLY A 151 -38.42 34.26 -12.71
N LYS A 152 -39.44 34.90 -13.31
CA LYS A 152 -39.31 35.68 -14.55
C LYS A 152 -39.02 37.18 -14.38
N THR A 153 -39.00 37.71 -13.16
CA THR A 153 -38.85 39.16 -12.92
C THR A 153 -37.82 39.46 -11.85
N ASP A 154 -37.21 40.65 -11.91
CA ASP A 154 -36.28 41.18 -10.91
C ASP A 154 -36.85 41.26 -9.48
N ARG A 155 -38.18 41.11 -9.32
CA ARG A 155 -38.84 41.11 -8.01
C ARG A 155 -38.79 39.74 -7.32
N SER A 156 -38.59 38.65 -8.06
CA SER A 156 -38.47 37.32 -7.46
C SER A 156 -37.19 37.20 -6.62
N ARG A 157 -37.13 36.22 -5.71
CA ARG A 157 -35.95 36.03 -4.84
C ARG A 157 -34.66 35.84 -5.66
N MET A 158 -34.66 34.94 -6.64
CA MET A 158 -33.51 34.75 -7.54
C MET A 158 -33.36 35.89 -8.55
N GLY A 159 -34.45 36.56 -8.94
CA GLY A 159 -34.41 37.78 -9.77
C GLY A 159 -33.63 38.91 -9.11
N LYS A 160 -33.73 39.07 -7.79
CA LYS A 160 -32.93 40.05 -7.02
C LYS A 160 -31.43 39.71 -7.04
N VAL A 161 -31.07 38.43 -6.95
CA VAL A 161 -29.68 37.96 -7.06
C VAL A 161 -29.13 38.28 -8.45
N ARG A 162 -29.85 37.88 -9.50
CA ARG A 162 -29.46 38.14 -10.90
C ARG A 162 -29.35 39.63 -11.17
N LYS A 163 -30.33 40.43 -10.73
CA LYS A 163 -30.30 41.89 -10.87
C LYS A 163 -29.06 42.50 -10.23
N LEU A 164 -28.77 42.14 -8.97
CA LEU A 164 -27.61 42.68 -8.25
C LEU A 164 -26.31 42.42 -9.00
N TRP A 165 -26.09 41.17 -9.42
CA TRP A 165 -24.88 40.80 -10.16
C TRP A 165 -24.81 41.42 -11.56
N ARG A 166 -25.94 41.47 -12.29
CA ARG A 166 -26.04 42.07 -13.62
C ARG A 166 -25.72 43.57 -13.60
N GLU A 167 -26.29 44.30 -12.65
CA GLU A 167 -26.04 45.74 -12.50
C GLU A 167 -24.59 46.01 -12.10
N HIS A 168 -24.05 45.25 -11.14
CA HIS A 168 -22.66 45.38 -10.72
C HIS A 168 -21.67 45.14 -11.87
N LEU A 169 -21.87 44.06 -12.63
CA LEU A 169 -21.03 43.70 -13.78
C LEU A 169 -21.30 44.54 -15.04
N LYS A 170 -22.25 45.48 -14.97
CA LYS A 170 -22.69 46.35 -16.07
C LYS A 170 -23.10 45.55 -17.30
N LEU A 171 -23.87 44.47 -17.09
CA LEU A 171 -24.34 43.58 -18.14
C LEU A 171 -25.75 43.98 -18.61
N SER A 172 -26.02 43.79 -19.89
CA SER A 172 -27.27 44.24 -20.53
C SER A 172 -28.43 43.27 -20.30
N SER A 173 -28.12 41.99 -20.07
CA SER A 173 -29.12 40.91 -20.00
C SER A 173 -28.74 39.81 -19.02
N ASP A 174 -29.74 39.03 -18.59
CA ASP A 174 -29.50 37.82 -17.79
C ASP A 174 -28.70 36.77 -18.59
N ASP A 175 -28.84 36.71 -19.92
CA ASP A 175 -28.10 35.75 -20.75
C ASP A 175 -26.58 36.03 -20.74
N GLU A 176 -26.16 37.30 -20.72
CA GLU A 176 -24.76 37.66 -20.52
C GLU A 176 -24.27 37.21 -19.14
N LEU A 177 -25.06 37.45 -18.08
CA LEU A 177 -24.72 37.01 -16.73
C LEU A 177 -24.57 35.48 -16.67
N LYS A 178 -25.47 34.74 -17.32
CA LYS A 178 -25.43 33.27 -17.38
C LYS A 178 -24.10 32.76 -17.95
N LYS A 179 -23.62 33.37 -19.03
CA LYS A 179 -22.34 33.02 -19.65
C LYS A 179 -21.16 33.27 -18.72
N ILE A 180 -21.19 34.36 -17.95
CA ILE A 180 -20.15 34.65 -16.95
C ILE A 180 -20.19 33.64 -15.81
N LEU A 181 -21.35 33.27 -15.29
CA LEU A 181 -21.45 32.36 -14.13
C LEU A 181 -21.21 30.88 -14.48
N MET A 182 -21.36 30.48 -15.74
CA MET A 182 -21.19 29.09 -16.17
C MET A 182 -19.77 28.58 -15.86
N GLY A 183 -19.64 27.48 -15.12
CA GLY A 183 -18.33 26.95 -14.70
C GLY A 183 -17.70 27.67 -13.50
N LEU A 184 -18.45 28.54 -12.80
CA LEU A 184 -18.09 28.99 -11.45
C LEU A 184 -18.53 27.93 -10.44
N HIS A 185 -17.60 27.56 -9.57
CA HIS A 185 -17.78 26.65 -8.44
C HIS A 185 -17.45 27.39 -7.13
N ILE A 186 -18.23 27.12 -6.08
CA ILE A 186 -18.05 27.74 -4.76
C ILE A 186 -18.00 26.62 -3.70
N ALA A 187 -16.79 26.20 -3.38
CA ALA A 187 -16.50 25.18 -2.38
C ALA A 187 -16.39 25.85 -1.00
N THR A 188 -17.44 25.75 -0.19
CA THR A 188 -17.55 26.37 1.14
C THR A 188 -17.28 25.36 2.25
N ALA A 189 -17.15 25.86 3.50
CA ALA A 189 -16.96 25.04 4.71
C ALA A 189 -15.86 23.98 4.55
N GLN A 190 -14.76 24.36 3.89
CA GLN A 190 -13.70 23.46 3.53
C GLN A 190 -12.87 23.00 4.74
N ARG A 191 -12.10 21.93 4.49
CA ARG A 191 -11.24 21.24 5.46
C ARG A 191 -10.34 22.19 6.25
N SER A 192 -10.02 21.85 7.50
CA SER A 192 -9.05 22.60 8.29
C SER A 192 -7.61 22.42 7.78
N LEU A 193 -6.69 23.29 8.23
CA LEU A 193 -5.26 23.14 7.95
C LEU A 193 -4.74 21.74 8.32
N GLU A 194 -5.14 21.21 9.47
CA GLU A 194 -4.70 19.89 9.93
C GLU A 194 -5.24 18.76 9.05
N GLN A 195 -6.50 18.86 8.61
CA GLN A 195 -7.07 17.91 7.66
C GLN A 195 -6.34 17.97 6.30
N LEU A 196 -5.95 19.16 5.83
CA LEU A 196 -5.12 19.27 4.62
C LEU A 196 -3.72 18.68 4.82
N ARG A 197 -3.11 18.82 6.00
CA ARG A 197 -1.82 18.17 6.32
C ARG A 197 -1.95 16.64 6.21
N GLN A 198 -3.00 16.07 6.79
CA GLN A 198 -3.27 14.64 6.71
C GLN A 198 -3.47 14.18 5.25
N GLU A 199 -4.21 14.96 4.45
CA GLU A 199 -4.44 14.67 3.04
C GLU A 199 -3.14 14.72 2.21
N VAL A 200 -2.31 15.75 2.40
CA VAL A 200 -1.00 15.84 1.72
C VAL A 200 -0.16 14.61 2.06
N ASN A 201 -0.05 14.27 3.36
CA ASN A 201 0.70 13.09 3.81
C ASN A 201 0.15 11.78 3.20
N LEU A 202 -1.17 11.62 3.14
CA LEU A 202 -1.81 10.45 2.54
C LEU A 202 -1.48 10.35 1.05
N ARG A 203 -1.68 11.43 0.29
CA ARG A 203 -1.41 11.45 -1.15
C ARG A 203 0.06 11.26 -1.47
N PHE A 204 0.95 11.91 -0.71
CA PHE A 204 2.40 11.75 -0.86
C PHE A 204 2.79 10.29 -0.64
N ARG A 205 2.26 9.65 0.42
CA ARG A 205 2.49 8.22 0.67
C ARG A 205 2.05 7.35 -0.51
N VAL A 206 0.89 7.61 -1.10
CA VAL A 206 0.35 6.84 -2.26
C VAL A 206 1.29 6.94 -3.45
N VAL A 207 1.85 8.12 -3.73
CA VAL A 207 2.74 8.34 -4.88
C VAL A 207 4.24 8.16 -4.57
N GLY A 208 4.55 7.48 -3.46
CA GLY A 208 5.92 7.09 -3.09
C GLY A 208 6.78 8.21 -2.50
N LEU A 209 6.18 9.29 -2.01
CA LEU A 209 6.86 10.40 -1.34
C LEU A 209 6.83 10.26 0.19
N ILE A 210 7.79 10.90 0.86
CA ILE A 210 7.87 10.95 2.32
C ILE A 210 6.70 11.74 2.92
N GLY A 211 6.25 11.31 4.09
CA GLY A 211 5.30 12.08 4.91
C GLY A 211 6.01 12.90 6.00
N CYS A 212 5.24 13.75 6.67
CA CYS A 212 5.67 14.60 7.77
C CYS A 212 4.65 14.48 8.92
N TYR A 213 4.90 13.51 9.82
CA TYR A 213 3.99 13.13 10.89
C TYR A 213 4.42 13.67 12.26
N ASP A 214 5.70 13.51 12.61
CA ASP A 214 6.17 13.67 14.00
C ASP A 214 6.83 15.04 14.29
N THR A 215 6.67 16.00 13.39
CA THR A 215 7.25 17.35 13.55
C THR A 215 6.16 18.40 13.71
N SER A 216 6.40 19.38 14.57
CA SER A 216 5.52 20.55 14.75
C SER A 216 5.41 21.38 13.48
N GLU A 217 6.53 21.56 12.78
CA GLU A 217 6.58 22.21 11.48
C GLU A 217 6.18 21.23 10.37
N PHE A 218 5.33 21.69 9.45
CA PHE A 218 5.02 20.94 8.24
C PHE A 218 5.95 21.40 7.11
N ARG A 219 6.98 20.60 6.83
CA ARG A 219 8.10 20.97 5.94
C ARG A 219 7.66 21.44 4.55
N PHE A 220 6.54 20.94 4.05
CA PHE A 220 6.06 21.23 2.70
C PHE A 220 5.49 22.65 2.58
N ASP A 221 5.02 23.26 3.67
CA ASP A 221 4.59 24.66 3.67
C ASP A 221 5.78 25.59 3.36
N ALA A 222 6.91 25.37 4.06
CA ALA A 222 8.14 26.10 3.83
C ALA A 222 8.72 25.83 2.43
N ALA A 223 8.60 24.58 1.94
CA ALA A 223 9.06 24.22 0.60
C ALA A 223 8.31 24.99 -0.50
N ALA A 224 6.98 25.12 -0.42
CA ALA A 224 6.20 25.86 -1.41
C ALA A 224 6.63 27.34 -1.49
N ARG A 225 6.80 27.99 -0.32
CA ARG A 225 7.30 29.37 -0.25
C ARG A 225 8.71 29.52 -0.82
N ALA A 226 9.61 28.60 -0.46
CA ALA A 226 10.99 28.62 -0.95
C ALA A 226 11.03 28.45 -2.47
N LEU A 227 10.24 27.54 -3.04
CA LEU A 227 10.15 27.32 -4.48
C LEU A 227 9.58 28.55 -5.19
N LYS A 228 8.51 29.16 -4.65
CA LYS A 228 7.95 30.41 -5.17
C LYS A 228 8.98 31.53 -5.20
N SER A 229 9.76 31.71 -4.13
CA SER A 229 10.81 32.74 -4.06
C SER A 229 11.93 32.55 -5.10
N LYS A 230 12.12 31.32 -5.60
CA LYS A 230 13.08 30.97 -6.66
C LYS A 230 12.49 31.05 -8.07
N GLY A 231 11.22 31.45 -8.21
CA GLY A 231 10.51 31.42 -9.50
C GLY A 231 10.12 30.02 -9.96
N LEU A 232 10.16 29.01 -9.07
CA LEU A 232 9.77 27.63 -9.35
C LEU A 232 8.36 27.39 -8.80
N TYR A 233 7.33 27.63 -9.60
CA TYR A 233 5.95 27.59 -9.14
C TYR A 233 4.98 26.95 -10.12
N GLN A 234 5.49 26.37 -11.21
CA GLN A 234 4.75 25.63 -12.22
C GLN A 234 5.49 24.33 -12.45
N PHE A 235 4.78 23.21 -12.36
CA PHE A 235 5.38 21.89 -12.49
C PHE A 235 4.60 21.03 -13.46
N THR A 236 5.29 20.54 -14.49
CA THR A 236 4.89 19.36 -15.25
C THR A 236 5.22 18.08 -14.48
N ARG A 237 4.78 16.93 -14.99
CA ARG A 237 5.11 15.62 -14.40
C ARG A 237 6.62 15.38 -14.27
N GLU A 238 7.38 15.72 -15.31
CA GLU A 238 8.84 15.58 -15.34
C GLU A 238 9.52 16.54 -14.34
N GLN A 239 9.07 17.79 -14.30
CA GLN A 239 9.62 18.80 -13.39
C GLN A 239 9.33 18.45 -11.93
N PHE A 240 8.13 17.97 -11.61
CA PHE A 240 7.77 17.56 -10.26
C PHE A 240 8.52 16.29 -9.83
N ASP A 241 8.72 15.31 -10.72
CA ASP A 241 9.56 14.13 -10.45
C ASP A 241 11.01 14.54 -10.16
N THR A 242 11.56 15.45 -10.96
CA THR A 242 12.91 16.01 -10.75
C THR A 242 13.01 16.73 -9.42
N LEU A 243 12.03 17.58 -9.07
CA LEU A 243 11.96 18.25 -7.77
C LEU A 243 12.01 17.23 -6.62
N CYS A 244 11.16 16.20 -6.67
CA CYS A 244 11.09 15.18 -5.63
C CYS A 244 12.41 14.43 -5.44
N LYS A 245 13.15 14.19 -6.52
CA LYS A 245 14.49 13.57 -6.49
C LYS A 245 15.51 14.51 -5.85
N VAL A 246 15.58 15.76 -6.31
CA VAL A 246 16.55 16.76 -5.83
C VAL A 246 16.34 17.09 -4.35
N GLU A 247 15.10 17.23 -3.92
CA GLU A 247 14.75 17.54 -2.53
C GLU A 247 14.77 16.30 -1.60
N GLY A 248 15.08 15.12 -2.14
CA GLY A 248 15.15 13.87 -1.38
C GLY A 248 13.80 13.45 -0.78
N TRP A 249 12.70 13.72 -1.50
CA TRP A 249 11.34 13.41 -1.05
C TRP A 249 10.88 12.02 -1.43
N LEU A 250 11.59 11.32 -2.32
CA LEU A 250 11.29 9.93 -2.64
C LEU A 250 11.52 9.06 -1.39
N ARG A 251 10.55 8.21 -1.05
CA ARG A 251 10.78 7.18 -0.04
C ARG A 251 11.85 6.22 -0.57
N ALA A 252 12.76 5.83 0.33
CA ALA A 252 13.82 4.87 0.03
C ALA A 252 13.26 3.50 -0.40
N ASP A 253 12.04 3.19 0.02
CA ASP A 253 11.34 1.96 -0.33
C ASP A 253 9.99 2.29 -1.00
N PRO A 254 9.67 1.72 -2.18
CA PRO A 254 8.31 1.76 -2.69
C PRO A 254 7.36 1.11 -1.65
N PRO A 255 6.07 1.52 -1.59
CA PRO A 255 5.09 0.76 -0.82
C PRO A 255 5.22 -0.71 -1.23
N GLU A 256 5.41 -1.59 -0.26
CA GLU A 256 5.69 -2.99 -0.53
C GLU A 256 4.43 -3.64 -1.13
N ASP A 257 4.31 -3.69 -2.45
CA ASP A 257 3.29 -4.45 -3.17
C ASP A 257 3.59 -5.95 -2.99
N PHE A 258 3.17 -6.50 -1.85
CA PHE A 258 3.05 -7.94 -1.67
C PHE A 258 1.67 -8.30 -1.15
N LEU A 259 1.24 -9.51 -1.53
CA LEU A 259 0.11 -10.16 -0.91
C LEU A 259 0.55 -10.85 0.38
N ASN A 260 0.00 -10.45 1.53
CA ASN A 260 0.18 -11.21 2.77
C ASN A 260 -0.63 -12.52 2.70
N VAL A 261 0.05 -13.64 2.88
CA VAL A 261 -0.52 -15.00 2.85
C VAL A 261 -0.14 -15.72 4.13
N ALA A 262 -1.10 -16.34 4.81
CA ALA A 262 -0.85 -16.96 6.10
C ALA A 262 -1.39 -18.39 6.21
N LEU A 263 -0.61 -19.28 6.83
CA LEU A 263 -1.03 -20.62 7.21
C LEU A 263 -0.83 -20.82 8.70
N ARG A 264 -1.78 -21.50 9.35
CA ARG A 264 -1.67 -21.87 10.76
C ARG A 264 -2.13 -23.30 11.03
N SER A 265 -1.36 -24.04 11.84
CA SER A 265 -1.76 -25.40 12.31
C SER A 265 -1.64 -25.61 13.82
N PHE A 266 -1.17 -24.62 14.57
CA PHE A 266 -1.28 -24.56 16.05
C PHE A 266 -1.50 -23.11 16.52
N THR A 267 -1.97 -22.94 17.75
CA THR A 267 -2.46 -21.66 18.30
C THR A 267 -1.39 -20.75 18.89
N ASP A 268 -0.11 -21.13 18.83
CA ASP A 268 0.96 -20.41 19.52
C ASP A 268 1.34 -19.10 18.80
N GLY A 269 0.92 -17.97 19.37
CA GLY A 269 1.36 -16.63 19.01
C GLY A 269 0.23 -15.59 19.04
N PRO A 270 0.55 -14.29 19.20
CA PRO A 270 -0.46 -13.23 19.10
C PRO A 270 -1.09 -13.25 17.69
N THR A 271 -2.41 -13.44 17.64
CA THR A 271 -3.24 -13.44 16.42
C THR A 271 -3.20 -12.11 15.66
N ASP A 272 -2.78 -11.07 16.35
CA ASP A 272 -2.90 -9.66 15.98
C ASP A 272 -1.73 -9.18 15.10
N ARG A 273 -0.84 -10.11 14.71
CA ARG A 273 0.38 -9.82 13.93
C ARG A 273 0.41 -10.50 12.54
N ILE A 274 -0.70 -11.10 12.13
CA ILE A 274 -0.84 -11.65 10.78
C ILE A 274 -1.64 -10.64 9.95
N ASP A 275 -0.94 -9.81 9.19
CA ASP A 275 -1.53 -8.78 8.31
C ASP A 275 -2.14 -9.37 7.02
N ALA A 276 -2.63 -10.62 7.06
CA ALA A 276 -3.27 -11.29 5.92
C ALA A 276 -4.79 -11.22 6.02
N LEU A 277 -5.45 -10.91 4.90
CA LEU A 277 -6.92 -10.95 4.82
C LEU A 277 -7.44 -12.39 4.99
N PRO A 278 -8.68 -12.59 5.45
CA PRO A 278 -9.26 -13.92 5.68
C PRO A 278 -9.17 -14.86 4.47
N GLU A 279 -9.39 -14.35 3.26
CA GLU A 279 -9.31 -15.10 2.00
C GLU A 279 -7.88 -15.59 1.66
N ASN A 280 -6.87 -14.92 2.22
CA ASN A 280 -5.45 -15.23 2.10
C ASN A 280 -4.90 -15.93 3.34
N THR A 281 -5.79 -16.46 4.19
CA THR A 281 -5.43 -17.18 5.42
C THR A 281 -6.01 -18.59 5.40
N LEU A 282 -5.15 -19.61 5.54
CA LEU A 282 -5.57 -21.00 5.74
C LEU A 282 -5.41 -21.40 7.21
N SER A 283 -6.53 -21.71 7.84
CA SER A 283 -6.58 -22.18 9.23
C SER A 283 -6.79 -23.70 9.30
N LEU A 284 -5.75 -24.44 9.69
CA LEU A 284 -5.80 -25.90 9.87
C LEU A 284 -6.06 -26.32 11.32
N LEU A 285 -6.23 -25.37 12.25
CA LEU A 285 -6.40 -25.62 13.70
C LEU A 285 -7.47 -26.65 14.03
N GLN A 286 -8.52 -26.76 13.22
CA GLN A 286 -9.57 -27.74 13.44
C GLN A 286 -9.08 -29.19 13.38
N HIS A 287 -7.99 -29.45 12.65
CA HIS A 287 -7.41 -30.79 12.46
C HIS A 287 -6.39 -31.18 13.53
N PHE A 288 -5.95 -30.24 14.38
CA PHE A 288 -4.86 -30.46 15.34
C PHE A 288 -5.29 -30.22 16.80
N ASP A 289 -4.78 -31.04 17.71
CA ASP A 289 -4.71 -30.80 19.14
C ASP A 289 -3.24 -30.53 19.51
N GLY A 290 -2.89 -29.25 19.60
CA GLY A 290 -1.49 -28.82 19.69
C GLY A 290 -0.70 -29.27 18.47
N ARG A 291 0.29 -30.15 18.69
CA ARG A 291 1.16 -30.69 17.63
C ARG A 291 0.71 -32.03 17.04
N HIS A 292 -0.41 -32.57 17.51
CA HIS A 292 -0.90 -33.87 17.08
C HIS A 292 -2.18 -33.73 16.29
N LEU A 293 -2.40 -34.62 15.32
CA LEU A 293 -3.70 -34.70 14.66
C LEU A 293 -4.78 -35.11 15.65
N LYS A 294 -5.98 -34.54 15.48
CA LYS A 294 -7.15 -34.98 16.22
C LYS A 294 -7.57 -36.39 15.80
N PRO A 295 -8.24 -37.15 16.68
CA PRO A 295 -8.80 -38.45 16.31
C PRO A 295 -9.66 -38.37 15.04
N GLY A 296 -9.39 -39.24 14.08
CA GLY A 296 -10.11 -39.30 12.80
C GLY A 296 -9.63 -38.32 11.72
N ALA A 297 -8.70 -37.41 12.03
CA ALA A 297 -8.02 -36.61 11.01
C ALA A 297 -6.81 -37.37 10.44
N ASP A 298 -6.48 -37.10 9.18
CA ASP A 298 -5.37 -37.74 8.48
C ASP A 298 -4.58 -36.72 7.66
N TRP A 299 -3.26 -36.91 7.60
CA TRP A 299 -2.35 -36.02 6.89
C TRP A 299 -2.64 -35.99 5.39
N THR A 300 -2.85 -37.15 4.77
CA THR A 300 -2.92 -37.30 3.31
C THR A 300 -4.30 -36.96 2.76
N SER A 301 -5.36 -37.38 3.45
CA SER A 301 -6.74 -37.21 2.98
C SER A 301 -7.42 -35.94 3.50
N ALA A 302 -6.94 -35.34 4.60
CA ALA A 302 -7.54 -34.12 5.16
C ALA A 302 -6.62 -32.90 5.08
N VAL A 303 -5.36 -32.99 5.51
CA VAL A 303 -4.49 -31.80 5.61
C VAL A 303 -3.85 -31.41 4.28
N GLN A 304 -3.22 -32.36 3.58
CA GLN A 304 -2.49 -32.10 2.33
C GLN A 304 -3.37 -31.45 1.25
N PRO A 305 -4.59 -31.95 0.94
CA PRO A 305 -5.42 -31.38 -0.12
C PRO A 305 -5.84 -29.92 0.16
N LEU A 306 -6.02 -29.55 1.43
CA LEU A 306 -6.36 -28.18 1.83
C LEU A 306 -5.19 -27.21 1.56
N VAL A 307 -3.96 -27.61 1.86
CA VAL A 307 -2.76 -26.81 1.61
C VAL A 307 -2.53 -26.65 0.11
N GLU A 308 -2.63 -27.73 -0.64
CA GLU A 308 -2.45 -27.72 -2.10
C GLU A 308 -3.50 -26.85 -2.79
N SER A 309 -4.78 -27.01 -2.43
CA SER A 309 -5.89 -26.21 -2.99
C SER A 309 -5.76 -24.72 -2.64
N PHE A 310 -5.30 -24.41 -1.42
CA PHE A 310 -5.06 -23.04 -1.00
C PHE A 310 -3.97 -22.37 -1.84
N PHE A 311 -2.81 -23.02 -2.01
CA PHE A 311 -1.74 -22.44 -2.82
C PHE A 311 -2.01 -22.46 -4.32
N ALA A 312 -2.83 -23.40 -4.81
CA ALA A 312 -3.32 -23.35 -6.19
C ALA A 312 -4.11 -22.07 -6.48
N ARG A 313 -4.90 -21.58 -5.51
CA ARG A 313 -5.59 -20.28 -5.58
C ARG A 313 -4.63 -19.10 -5.46
N VAL A 314 -3.72 -19.13 -4.48
CA VAL A 314 -2.73 -18.04 -4.28
C VAL A 314 -1.89 -17.81 -5.53
N LYS A 315 -1.51 -18.87 -6.25
CA LYS A 315 -0.77 -18.77 -7.53
C LYS A 315 -1.50 -18.02 -8.65
N GLN A 316 -2.82 -17.88 -8.56
CA GLN A 316 -3.60 -17.12 -9.55
C GLN A 316 -3.57 -15.61 -9.27
N SER A 317 -3.03 -15.20 -8.12
CA SER A 317 -2.93 -13.80 -7.69
C SER A 317 -1.55 -13.18 -7.99
N GLU A 318 -1.29 -12.01 -7.40
CA GLU A 318 -0.09 -11.18 -7.56
C GLU A 318 1.26 -11.92 -7.59
N ARG A 319 2.27 -11.29 -8.19
CA ARG A 319 3.60 -11.90 -8.39
C ARG A 319 4.48 -11.95 -7.13
N ARG A 320 4.17 -11.19 -6.08
CA ARG A 320 4.98 -11.13 -4.85
C ARG A 320 4.11 -11.40 -3.63
N ILE A 321 4.54 -12.35 -2.79
CA ILE A 321 3.81 -12.76 -1.59
C ILE A 321 4.71 -12.67 -0.36
N ARG A 322 4.14 -12.28 0.77
CA ARG A 322 4.76 -12.38 2.10
C ARG A 322 4.06 -13.46 2.90
N LEU A 323 4.78 -14.53 3.17
CA LEU A 323 4.25 -15.79 3.68
C LEU A 323 4.53 -15.96 5.18
N PHE A 324 3.47 -16.14 5.94
CA PHE A 324 3.49 -16.46 7.37
C PHE A 324 3.25 -17.97 7.56
N LEU A 325 4.26 -18.67 8.07
CA LEU A 325 4.24 -20.14 8.23
C LEU A 325 4.20 -20.54 9.71
N ASP A 326 3.07 -20.28 10.37
CA ASP A 326 2.81 -20.72 11.74
C ASP A 326 2.29 -22.17 11.77
N VAL A 327 3.11 -23.05 11.20
CA VAL A 327 2.74 -24.42 10.87
C VAL A 327 3.78 -25.46 11.28
N HIS A 328 3.34 -26.71 11.31
CA HIS A 328 4.22 -27.89 11.37
C HIS A 328 5.25 -27.85 10.23
N THR A 329 6.44 -28.40 10.48
CA THR A 329 7.55 -28.36 9.52
C THR A 329 7.24 -29.07 8.21
N SER A 330 6.45 -30.15 8.24
CA SER A 330 5.93 -30.86 7.08
C SER A 330 5.07 -29.95 6.19
N ILE A 331 4.19 -29.14 6.78
CA ILE A 331 3.34 -28.19 6.06
C ILE A 331 4.17 -27.06 5.45
N ALA A 332 5.23 -26.60 6.13
CA ALA A 332 6.16 -25.63 5.56
C ALA A 332 6.89 -26.18 4.32
N PHE A 333 7.31 -27.44 4.36
CA PHE A 333 7.86 -28.14 3.20
C PHE A 333 6.84 -28.27 2.06
N LEU A 334 5.60 -28.66 2.37
CA LEU A 334 4.52 -28.75 1.38
C LEU A 334 4.22 -27.39 0.74
N ALA A 335 4.23 -26.31 1.53
CA ALA A 335 4.11 -24.95 1.00
C ALA A 335 5.22 -24.63 -0.02
N GLY A 336 6.45 -25.02 0.27
CA GLY A 336 7.58 -24.94 -0.65
C GLY A 336 7.37 -25.73 -1.94
N ARG A 337 6.92 -26.99 -1.81
CA ARG A 337 6.58 -27.85 -2.96
C ARG A 337 5.50 -27.22 -3.83
N CYS A 338 4.46 -26.67 -3.22
CA CYS A 338 3.39 -25.97 -3.92
C CYS A 338 3.97 -24.73 -4.62
N LEU A 339 4.71 -23.88 -3.92
CA LEU A 339 5.28 -22.64 -4.44
C LEU A 339 6.68 -22.80 -5.05
N GLY A 340 6.93 -23.95 -5.70
CA GLY A 340 8.25 -24.34 -6.22
C GLY A 340 8.92 -23.29 -7.12
N LEU A 341 10.20 -23.50 -7.43
CA LEU A 341 11.05 -22.53 -8.16
C LEU A 341 10.47 -22.06 -9.50
N LYS A 342 9.65 -22.89 -10.16
CA LYS A 342 9.02 -22.58 -11.45
C LYS A 342 7.69 -21.82 -11.34
N SER A 343 7.23 -21.49 -10.13
CA SER A 343 5.95 -20.81 -9.92
C SER A 343 5.95 -19.36 -10.42
N GLY A 344 7.13 -18.75 -10.63
CA GLY A 344 7.25 -17.34 -11.04
C GLY A 344 6.89 -16.34 -9.93
N LEU A 345 6.60 -16.83 -8.72
CA LEU A 345 6.28 -16.00 -7.56
C LEU A 345 7.57 -15.61 -6.81
N ASN A 346 7.63 -14.35 -6.40
CA ASN A 346 8.63 -13.87 -5.44
C ASN A 346 8.07 -14.04 -4.02
N VAL A 347 8.66 -14.93 -3.23
CA VAL A 347 8.19 -15.29 -1.89
C VAL A 347 9.11 -14.72 -0.83
N GLU A 348 8.53 -13.92 0.08
CA GLU A 348 9.18 -13.48 1.31
C GLU A 348 8.67 -14.29 2.49
N LEU A 349 9.56 -14.76 3.35
CA LEU A 349 9.19 -15.59 4.49
C LEU A 349 9.30 -14.78 5.78
N VAL A 350 8.22 -14.77 6.56
CA VAL A 350 8.23 -14.18 7.89
C VAL A 350 8.77 -15.21 8.88
N GLN A 351 10.01 -15.01 9.33
CA GLN A 351 10.69 -15.92 10.26
C GLN A 351 10.71 -15.32 11.67
N LYS A 352 10.10 -16.04 12.61
CA LYS A 352 10.15 -15.74 14.04
C LYS A 352 11.47 -16.25 14.64
N GLY A 353 12.08 -15.48 15.53
CA GLY A 353 13.30 -15.85 16.24
C GLY A 353 13.47 -15.12 17.57
N ARG A 354 14.57 -15.40 18.28
CA ARG A 354 14.87 -14.80 19.60
C ARG A 354 14.99 -13.28 19.56
N SER A 355 15.45 -12.72 18.44
CA SER A 355 15.61 -11.28 18.22
C SER A 355 14.35 -10.61 17.66
N GLY A 356 13.20 -11.30 17.69
CA GLY A 356 11.95 -10.84 17.10
C GLY A 356 11.67 -11.46 15.73
N THR A 357 10.69 -10.89 15.04
CA THR A 357 10.26 -11.32 13.70
C THR A 357 11.09 -10.63 12.64
N THR A 358 11.56 -11.38 11.64
CA THR A 358 12.34 -10.85 10.51
C THR A 358 11.81 -11.40 9.18
N VAL A 359 11.98 -10.62 8.10
CA VAL A 359 11.63 -11.05 6.74
C VAL A 359 12.87 -11.64 6.08
N TRP A 360 12.73 -12.84 5.53
CA TRP A 360 13.78 -13.61 4.86
C TRP A 360 13.46 -13.72 3.38
N ARG A 361 14.39 -13.28 2.53
CA ARG A 361 14.30 -13.38 1.07
C ARG A 361 15.50 -14.15 0.54
N ALA A 362 15.33 -14.92 -0.53
CA ALA A 362 16.42 -15.67 -1.13
C ALA A 362 17.59 -14.76 -1.61
N ASP A 363 17.33 -13.47 -1.82
CA ASP A 363 18.27 -12.44 -2.26
C ASP A 363 18.61 -11.41 -1.17
N ASP A 364 18.35 -11.70 0.12
CA ASP A 364 18.59 -10.75 1.21
C ASP A 364 20.07 -10.52 1.57
N GLY A 365 21.00 -11.17 0.86
CA GLY A 365 22.44 -11.03 1.03
C GLY A 365 23.00 -11.60 2.33
N LYS A 366 22.19 -12.24 3.17
CA LYS A 366 22.62 -12.80 4.46
C LYS A 366 23.04 -14.25 4.30
N ASP A 367 24.34 -14.51 4.38
CA ASP A 367 24.94 -15.82 4.15
C ASP A 367 25.98 -16.18 5.22
N LYS A 368 26.13 -17.47 5.53
CA LYS A 368 27.16 -18.03 6.43
C LYS A 368 27.89 -19.26 5.84
N GLY A 369 27.71 -19.55 4.55
CA GLY A 369 28.43 -20.62 3.85
C GLY A 369 27.56 -21.85 3.58
N THR A 370 28.23 -22.93 3.18
CA THR A 370 27.59 -24.18 2.73
C THR A 370 27.39 -25.18 3.86
N ALA A 371 26.38 -26.05 3.73
CA ALA A 371 26.14 -27.13 4.67
C ALA A 371 27.27 -28.18 4.66
N ASN A 372 27.49 -28.79 5.82
CA ASN A 372 28.29 -30.01 5.95
C ASN A 372 27.36 -31.22 5.75
N VAL A 373 27.86 -32.22 5.01
CA VAL A 373 27.13 -33.47 4.74
C VAL A 373 27.92 -34.64 5.31
N THR A 374 27.28 -35.42 6.17
CA THR A 374 27.81 -36.68 6.67
C THR A 374 26.91 -37.82 6.24
N VAL A 375 27.51 -38.97 5.89
CA VAL A 375 26.78 -40.15 5.42
C VAL A 375 27.10 -41.32 6.33
N GLU A 376 26.06 -41.97 6.84
CA GLU A 376 26.16 -43.17 7.68
C GLU A 376 25.38 -44.31 7.02
N GLN A 377 26.02 -45.47 6.86
CA GLN A 377 25.35 -46.69 6.39
C GLN A 377 24.75 -47.41 7.61
N LEU A 378 23.47 -47.79 7.53
CA LEU A 378 22.74 -48.48 8.59
C LEU A 378 22.26 -49.87 8.19
N HIS A 379 21.57 -49.97 7.05
CA HIS A 379 20.96 -51.20 6.54
C HIS A 379 21.25 -51.36 5.05
N ASP A 380 20.79 -52.46 4.44
CA ASP A 380 20.91 -52.70 3.00
C ASP A 380 19.68 -52.21 2.19
N GLY A 381 18.77 -51.47 2.84
CA GLY A 381 17.55 -50.97 2.23
C GLY A 381 17.78 -49.87 1.18
N PRO A 382 16.87 -49.70 0.21
CA PRO A 382 17.03 -48.75 -0.90
C PRO A 382 16.75 -47.29 -0.52
N ASP A 383 16.01 -47.06 0.58
CA ASP A 383 15.57 -45.73 0.99
C ASP A 383 16.70 -44.97 1.72
N ILE A 384 16.54 -43.65 1.84
CA ILE A 384 17.47 -42.80 2.59
C ILE A 384 16.74 -41.98 3.65
N ALA A 385 17.42 -41.74 4.77
CA ALA A 385 17.01 -40.72 5.73
C ALA A 385 17.79 -39.43 5.45
N LEU A 386 17.08 -38.35 5.18
CA LEU A 386 17.62 -37.00 5.11
C LEU A 386 17.37 -36.30 6.44
N VAL A 387 18.44 -36.01 7.19
CA VAL A 387 18.38 -35.38 8.51
C VAL A 387 18.86 -33.94 8.41
N LEU A 388 17.97 -32.98 8.70
CA LEU A 388 18.28 -31.55 8.68
C LEU A 388 18.55 -31.03 10.10
N SER A 389 19.80 -31.06 10.52
CA SER A 389 20.26 -30.72 11.87
C SER A 389 20.71 -29.25 11.96
N PHE A 390 19.82 -28.30 11.65
CA PHE A 390 20.16 -26.87 11.60
C PHE A 390 19.96 -26.12 12.91
N SER A 391 18.82 -26.34 13.58
CA SER A 391 18.43 -25.65 14.82
C SER A 391 18.78 -26.43 16.09
N ARG A 392 18.83 -27.76 15.97
CA ARG A 392 19.33 -28.75 16.94
C ARG A 392 19.90 -29.93 16.19
N ASP A 393 20.77 -30.70 16.83
CA ASP A 393 21.18 -32.00 16.32
C ASP A 393 20.02 -33.00 16.48
N ALA A 394 19.69 -33.69 15.40
CA ALA A 394 18.64 -34.70 15.35
C ALA A 394 19.18 -36.10 15.01
N MET A 395 20.51 -36.24 14.86
CA MET A 395 21.11 -37.45 14.33
C MET A 395 20.83 -38.69 15.18
N ASP A 396 21.03 -38.60 16.50
CA ASP A 396 20.86 -39.74 17.39
C ASP A 396 19.39 -40.18 17.49
N ASP A 397 18.46 -39.23 17.64
CA ASP A 397 17.01 -39.50 17.65
C ASP A 397 16.56 -40.20 16.36
N VAL A 398 17.08 -39.79 15.20
CA VAL A 398 16.75 -40.39 13.90
C VAL A 398 17.40 -41.77 13.76
N ARG A 399 18.66 -41.94 14.19
CA ARG A 399 19.34 -43.23 14.16
C ARG A 399 18.54 -44.27 14.94
N ASP A 400 18.12 -43.92 16.15
CA ASP A 400 17.30 -44.78 17.00
C ASP A 400 15.95 -45.11 16.34
N TYR A 401 15.29 -44.12 15.73
CA TYR A 401 14.06 -44.34 14.98
C TYR A 401 14.23 -45.31 13.81
N VAL A 402 15.27 -45.11 13.00
CA VAL A 402 15.52 -45.91 11.80
C VAL A 402 15.79 -47.37 12.18
N ILE A 403 16.68 -47.60 13.14
CA ILE A 403 17.05 -48.95 13.61
C ILE A 403 15.84 -49.70 14.16
N THR A 404 14.93 -49.00 14.85
CA THR A 404 13.81 -49.65 15.54
C THR A 404 12.54 -49.77 14.71
N LYS A 405 12.28 -48.81 13.81
CA LYS A 405 10.98 -48.66 13.15
C LYS A 405 11.03 -48.63 11.61
N GLN A 406 12.20 -48.46 10.98
CA GLN A 406 12.26 -48.32 9.52
C GLN A 406 13.52 -48.95 8.88
N THR A 407 13.50 -50.27 8.72
CA THR A 407 14.61 -51.04 8.15
C THR A 407 14.79 -50.87 6.62
N SER A 408 13.84 -50.21 5.93
CA SER A 408 13.96 -49.92 4.48
C SER A 408 14.99 -48.83 4.18
N ILE A 409 15.38 -48.03 5.19
CA ILE A 409 16.38 -46.97 5.07
C ILE A 409 17.76 -47.58 5.18
N GLY A 410 18.51 -47.59 4.08
CA GLY A 410 19.87 -48.12 4.06
C GLY A 410 20.92 -47.16 4.61
N ARG A 411 20.70 -45.85 4.47
CA ARG A 411 21.69 -44.82 4.85
C ARG A 411 21.04 -43.53 5.35
N ILE A 412 21.75 -42.85 6.24
CA ILE A 412 21.43 -41.50 6.72
C ILE A 412 22.37 -40.49 6.04
N LEU A 413 21.79 -39.43 5.50
CA LEU A 413 22.46 -38.20 5.09
C LEU A 413 22.14 -37.13 6.15
N ASN A 414 23.10 -36.83 7.02
CA ASN A 414 22.94 -35.79 8.03
C ASN A 414 23.58 -34.49 7.57
N ILE A 415 22.74 -33.46 7.46
CA ILE A 415 23.06 -32.13 6.95
C ILE A 415 23.12 -31.17 8.13
N THR A 416 24.28 -30.56 8.33
CA THR A 416 24.53 -29.62 9.44
C THR A 416 25.03 -28.29 8.90
N PRO A 417 24.81 -27.18 9.61
CA PRO A 417 25.34 -25.89 9.20
C PRO A 417 26.87 -25.85 9.47
N PRO A 418 27.62 -24.99 8.77
CA PRO A 418 29.09 -24.98 8.87
C PRO A 418 29.63 -24.75 10.30
N GLY A 419 28.90 -24.02 11.15
CA GLY A 419 29.24 -23.76 12.55
C GLY A 419 28.59 -24.68 13.58
N GLY A 420 27.94 -25.77 13.15
CA GLY A 420 27.18 -26.67 14.03
C GLY A 420 25.75 -26.20 14.35
N ALA A 421 24.91 -27.13 14.77
CA ALA A 421 23.49 -26.89 14.97
C ALA A 421 23.21 -25.83 16.06
N GLY A 422 22.21 -24.98 15.83
CA GLY A 422 21.84 -23.95 16.78
C GLY A 422 20.79 -22.96 16.26
N GLN A 423 20.14 -22.27 17.21
CA GLN A 423 19.04 -21.35 16.93
C GLN A 423 19.45 -20.13 16.07
N GLY A 424 20.76 -19.81 15.99
CA GLY A 424 21.31 -18.74 15.17
C GLY A 424 22.18 -19.22 14.00
N SER A 425 22.15 -20.52 13.70
CA SER A 425 23.02 -21.13 12.69
C SER A 425 22.59 -20.79 11.25
N VAL A 426 21.33 -20.42 11.04
CA VAL A 426 20.83 -19.88 9.76
C VAL A 426 20.78 -18.36 9.83
N ALA A 427 21.32 -17.68 8.82
CA ALA A 427 21.63 -16.24 8.89
C ALA A 427 20.50 -15.34 8.37
N GLY A 428 19.71 -15.85 7.44
CA GLY A 428 18.69 -15.14 6.68
C GLY A 428 18.17 -16.02 5.54
N GLY A 429 17.40 -15.42 4.64
CA GLY A 429 16.77 -16.12 3.53
C GLY A 429 17.77 -16.60 2.48
N ALA A 430 18.80 -15.81 2.15
CA ALA A 430 19.82 -16.23 1.19
C ALA A 430 20.59 -17.46 1.69
N HIS A 431 20.98 -17.48 2.96
CA HIS A 431 21.58 -18.67 3.58
C HIS A 431 20.61 -19.87 3.56
N ALA A 432 19.34 -19.66 3.93
CA ALA A 432 18.34 -20.74 3.95
C ALA A 432 18.11 -21.37 2.56
N ALA A 433 18.06 -20.55 1.50
CA ALA A 433 17.96 -21.01 0.13
C ALA A 433 19.21 -21.80 -0.31
N ARG A 434 20.42 -21.29 0.00
CA ARG A 434 21.66 -22.03 -0.28
C ARG A 434 21.74 -23.38 0.43
N LEU A 435 21.32 -23.44 1.70
CA LEU A 435 21.26 -24.70 2.44
C LEU A 435 20.29 -25.69 1.78
N ALA A 436 19.18 -25.21 1.19
CA ALA A 436 18.26 -26.05 0.43
C ALA A 436 18.90 -26.57 -0.87
N ASP A 437 19.68 -25.75 -1.58
CA ASP A 437 20.48 -26.20 -2.73
C ASP A 437 21.47 -27.30 -2.32
N ASP A 438 22.18 -27.12 -1.20
CA ASP A 438 23.13 -28.11 -0.67
C ASP A 438 22.44 -29.43 -0.31
N VAL A 439 21.24 -29.36 0.29
CA VAL A 439 20.39 -30.53 0.57
C VAL A 439 20.02 -31.26 -0.72
N ALA A 440 19.49 -30.54 -1.72
CA ALA A 440 19.10 -31.14 -3.00
C ALA A 440 20.30 -31.78 -3.70
N ASN A 441 21.47 -31.12 -3.67
CA ASN A 441 22.72 -31.64 -4.21
C ASN A 441 23.20 -32.90 -3.46
N ALA A 442 23.04 -32.96 -2.14
CA ALA A 442 23.38 -34.13 -1.34
C ALA A 442 22.50 -35.34 -1.70
N VAL A 443 21.18 -35.14 -1.83
CA VAL A 443 20.25 -36.19 -2.26
C VAL A 443 20.57 -36.66 -3.68
N ALA A 444 20.84 -35.74 -4.61
CA ALA A 444 21.23 -36.09 -5.98
C ALA A 444 22.53 -36.91 -6.03
N LYS A 445 23.56 -36.53 -5.26
CA LYS A 445 24.82 -37.28 -5.13
C LYS A 445 24.63 -38.67 -4.54
N ALA A 446 23.59 -38.87 -3.73
CA ALA A 446 23.27 -40.16 -3.16
C ALA A 446 22.90 -41.19 -4.25
N ARG A 447 22.39 -40.77 -5.42
CA ARG A 447 21.96 -41.66 -6.51
C ARG A 447 20.97 -42.72 -6.01
N ILE A 448 19.88 -42.28 -5.40
CA ILE A 448 18.83 -43.18 -4.91
C ILE A 448 18.21 -44.00 -6.06
N PRO A 449 17.95 -45.31 -5.87
CA PRO A 449 17.30 -46.15 -6.87
C PRO A 449 15.90 -45.64 -7.24
N PHE A 450 15.44 -45.98 -8.45
CA PHE A 450 14.05 -45.71 -8.84
C PHE A 450 13.07 -46.40 -7.88
N GLY A 451 12.06 -45.66 -7.41
CA GLY A 451 11.06 -46.14 -6.46
C GLY A 451 11.48 -46.08 -4.99
N ALA A 452 12.74 -45.74 -4.69
CA ALA A 452 13.18 -45.46 -3.32
C ALA A 452 12.58 -44.15 -2.80
N ASN A 453 12.38 -44.07 -1.48
CA ASN A 453 11.85 -42.90 -0.80
C ASN A 453 12.97 -42.12 -0.07
N VAL A 454 12.76 -40.81 0.03
CA VAL A 454 13.54 -39.91 0.88
C VAL A 454 12.73 -39.63 2.14
N HIS A 455 13.18 -40.14 3.28
CA HIS A 455 12.56 -39.91 4.58
C HIS A 455 13.16 -38.65 5.20
N VAL A 456 12.38 -37.57 5.30
CA VAL A 456 12.87 -36.26 5.74
C VAL A 456 12.57 -36.07 7.22
N PHE A 457 13.64 -35.94 8.00
CA PHE A 457 13.60 -35.66 9.43
C PHE A 457 14.20 -34.27 9.66
N SER A 458 13.36 -33.31 10.08
CA SER A 458 13.80 -31.91 10.13
C SER A 458 13.85 -31.35 11.54
N ALA A 459 15.02 -30.81 11.88
CA ALA A 459 15.26 -29.91 12.97
C ALA A 459 15.71 -28.55 12.42
N ALA A 460 14.90 -27.94 11.57
CA ALA A 460 15.21 -26.68 10.88
C ALA A 460 14.11 -25.61 11.04
N PRO A 461 14.44 -24.31 10.89
CA PRO A 461 13.42 -23.26 10.76
C PRO A 461 12.48 -23.53 9.59
N ASN A 462 11.20 -23.12 9.71
CA ASN A 462 10.21 -23.29 8.64
C ASN A 462 10.64 -22.65 7.32
N ALA A 463 11.40 -21.55 7.35
CA ALA A 463 11.96 -20.97 6.14
C ALA A 463 12.89 -21.94 5.38
N VAL A 464 13.72 -22.70 6.09
CA VAL A 464 14.58 -23.73 5.45
C VAL A 464 13.73 -24.87 4.89
N ASN A 465 12.77 -25.38 5.66
CA ASN A 465 11.88 -26.44 5.19
C ASN A 465 11.09 -26.03 3.95
N PHE A 466 10.65 -24.77 3.88
CA PHE A 466 10.03 -24.19 2.70
C PHE A 466 10.97 -24.24 1.48
N PHE A 467 12.19 -23.71 1.59
CA PHE A 467 13.14 -23.73 0.47
C PHE A 467 13.48 -25.16 0.05
N VAL A 468 13.71 -26.08 1.00
CA VAL A 468 13.95 -27.51 0.70
C VAL A 468 12.74 -28.12 -0.03
N GLY A 469 11.52 -27.77 0.37
CA GLY A 469 10.29 -28.18 -0.32
C GLY A 469 10.23 -27.75 -1.78
N GLN A 470 10.83 -26.60 -2.15
CA GLN A 470 10.88 -26.17 -3.55
C GLN A 470 11.71 -27.12 -4.45
N HIS A 471 12.60 -27.92 -3.86
CA HIS A 471 13.40 -28.94 -4.56
C HIS A 471 12.78 -30.33 -4.56
N ALA A 472 11.62 -30.54 -3.93
CA ALA A 472 11.01 -31.87 -3.75
C ALA A 472 10.89 -32.68 -5.06
N GLU A 473 10.53 -32.06 -6.19
CA GLU A 473 10.47 -32.75 -7.50
C GLU A 473 11.80 -33.40 -7.92
N SER A 474 12.92 -32.78 -7.55
CA SER A 474 14.27 -33.27 -7.87
C SER A 474 14.79 -34.32 -6.88
N MET A 475 14.19 -34.40 -5.68
CA MET A 475 14.56 -35.35 -4.64
C MET A 475 13.80 -36.68 -4.73
N GLY A 476 12.78 -36.76 -5.60
CA GLY A 476 11.90 -37.93 -5.68
C GLY A 476 10.85 -37.93 -4.57
N PHE A 477 10.29 -39.11 -4.29
CA PHE A 477 9.22 -39.24 -3.32
C PHE A 477 9.69 -38.96 -1.89
N CYS A 478 9.16 -37.90 -1.29
CA CYS A 478 9.56 -37.45 0.05
C CYS A 478 8.49 -37.83 1.09
N ILE A 479 8.89 -38.50 2.17
CA ILE A 479 8.03 -38.78 3.32
C ILE A 479 8.53 -37.94 4.49
N PHE A 480 7.73 -36.98 4.94
CA PHE A 480 8.14 -36.07 6.00
C PHE A 480 7.72 -36.57 7.39
N TYR A 481 8.58 -36.37 8.38
CA TYR A 481 8.35 -36.80 9.76
C TYR A 481 8.28 -35.62 10.73
N GLU A 482 7.30 -35.66 11.63
CA GLU A 482 7.17 -34.70 12.75
C GLU A 482 7.63 -35.37 14.05
N PHE A 483 8.34 -34.63 14.90
CA PHE A 483 8.86 -35.13 16.18
C PHE A 483 7.93 -34.80 17.35
N ASP A 484 7.67 -35.78 18.21
CA ASP A 484 6.88 -35.62 19.44
C ASP A 484 7.70 -34.98 20.57
N PHE A 485 7.90 -33.66 20.50
CA PHE A 485 8.70 -32.89 21.48
C PHE A 485 8.22 -33.02 22.93
N ASN A 486 6.92 -33.17 23.14
CA ASN A 486 6.32 -33.20 24.48
C ASN A 486 6.19 -34.63 25.02
N ARG A 487 6.63 -35.64 24.25
CA ARG A 487 6.49 -37.06 24.58
C ARG A 487 5.06 -37.42 24.95
N ARG A 488 4.08 -36.83 24.25
CA ARG A 488 2.66 -37.06 24.48
C ARG A 488 2.22 -38.44 23.97
N ILE A 489 2.90 -38.98 22.98
CA ILE A 489 2.65 -40.29 22.40
C ILE A 489 3.78 -41.24 22.81
N ASP A 490 4.98 -41.04 22.26
CA ASP A 490 6.13 -41.92 22.50
C ASP A 490 7.48 -41.18 22.47
N GLY A 491 7.50 -39.86 22.21
CA GLY A 491 8.74 -39.10 22.10
C GLY A 491 9.56 -39.41 20.85
N SER A 492 8.92 -39.94 19.80
CA SER A 492 9.55 -40.38 18.56
C SER A 492 9.06 -39.55 17.35
N TYR A 493 9.58 -39.88 16.18
CA TYR A 493 9.06 -39.39 14.90
C TYR A 493 7.77 -40.12 14.47
N HIS A 494 6.88 -39.36 13.82
CA HIS A 494 5.67 -39.89 13.17
C HIS A 494 5.62 -39.43 11.70
N PRO A 495 5.31 -40.34 10.76
CA PRO A 495 5.17 -39.98 9.35
C PRO A 495 3.94 -39.08 9.15
N THR A 496 4.05 -38.18 8.16
CA THR A 496 2.96 -37.31 7.73
C THR A 496 2.44 -37.75 6.36
N PHE A 497 2.50 -36.88 5.35
CA PHE A 497 2.13 -37.19 3.98
C PHE A 497 3.37 -37.49 3.11
N LYS A 498 3.10 -38.08 1.94
CA LYS A 498 4.08 -38.35 0.89
C LYS A 498 3.91 -37.31 -0.23
N VAL A 499 5.01 -36.65 -0.61
CA VAL A 499 5.04 -35.55 -1.60
C VAL A 499 5.93 -35.86 -2.79
#